data_AF-A0A1C3W5A5-F1
#
_entry.id   AF-A0A1C3W5A5-F1
#
_cell.length_a   1.000
_cell.length_b   1.000
_cell.length_c   1.000
_cell.angle_alpha   90.00
_cell.angle_beta   90.00
_cell.angle_gamma   90.00
#
_symmetry.space_group_name_H-M   'P 1'
#
loop_
_entity.id
_entity.type
_entity.pdbx_description
1 polymer ?
#
loop_
_entity_poly.entity_id
_entity_poly.type
_entity_poly.pdbx_seq_one_letter_code
_entity_poly.pdbx_strand_id
1 'polypeptide(L)' 'MTMTWSLAEVPTGTRVTIICENVPYGISREDHDEGLKSALENLANHLE' A
#
# COMPACT_ATOMS: atom_id res chain seq x y z
N MET A 1 -3.92 -14.18 4.31
CA MET A 1 -3.64 -12.83 3.80
C MET A 1 -3.98 -12.78 2.34
N THR A 2 -4.80 -11.82 1.95
CA THR A 2 -5.11 -11.48 0.55
C THR A 2 -4.89 -9.98 0.39
N MET A 3 -4.17 -9.58 -0.66
CA MET A 3 -3.94 -8.18 -0.97
C MET A 3 -4.56 -7.87 -2.33
N THR A 4 -5.42 -6.85 -2.37
CA THR A 4 -6.00 -6.33 -3.60
C THR A 4 -5.43 -4.96 -3.87
N TRP A 5 -4.86 -4.81 -5.06
CA TRP A 5 -4.25 -3.57 -5.53
C TRP A 5 -5.12 -2.99 -6.64
N SER A 6 -5.47 -1.72 -6.51
CA SER A 6 -6.17 -0.95 -7.54
C SER A 6 -5.31 0.23 -7.95
N LEU A 7 -5.03 0.33 -9.25
CA LEU A 7 -4.25 1.40 -9.84
C LEU A 7 -5.17 2.20 -10.76
N ALA A 8 -5.25 3.50 -10.53
CA ALA A 8 -6.02 4.42 -11.36
C ALA A 8 -5.13 5.56 -11.81
N GLU A 9 -5.15 5.86 -13.11
CA GLU A 9 -4.52 7.04 -13.65
C GLU A 9 -5.20 8.31 -13.11
N VAL A 10 -4.40 9.29 -12.71
CA VAL A 10 -4.85 10.61 -12.30
C VAL A 10 -3.95 11.67 -12.95
N PRO A 11 -4.38 12.93 -13.08
CA PRO A 11 -3.60 13.95 -13.80
C PRO A 11 -2.17 14.16 -13.26
N THR A 12 -1.94 13.86 -11.98
CA THR A 12 -0.65 14.04 -11.30
C THR A 12 0.15 12.73 -11.15
N GLY A 13 -0.27 11.62 -11.78
CA GLY A 13 0.40 10.33 -11.68
C GLY A 13 -0.58 9.16 -11.54
N THR A 14 -0.28 8.23 -10.62
CA THR A 14 -1.12 7.05 -10.36
C THR A 14 -1.63 7.06 -8.93
N ARG A 15 -2.94 6.95 -8.75
CA ARG A 15 -3.53 6.65 -7.44
C ARG A 15 -3.46 5.15 -7.20
N VAL A 16 -2.73 4.76 -6.18
CA VAL A 16 -2.64 3.36 -5.71
C VAL A 16 -3.52 3.19 -4.50
N THR A 17 -4.40 2.19 -4.50
CA THR A 17 -5.21 1.78 -3.35
C THR A 17 -4.93 0.32 -3.04
N ILE A 18 -4.68 0.03 -1.77
CA ILE A 18 -4.35 -1.31 -1.27
C ILE A 18 -5.39 -1.69 -0.23
N ILE A 19 -6.01 -2.85 -0.42
CA ILE A 19 -6.91 -3.47 0.57
C ILE A 19 -6.25 -4.77 1.02
N CYS A 20 -6.11 -4.92 2.33
CA CYS A 20 -5.50 -6.11 2.93
C CYS A 20 -6.53 -6.83 3.80
N GLU A 21 -6.83 -8.07 3.43
CA GLU A 21 -7.80 -8.92 4.10
C GLU A 21 -7.13 -10.18 4.64
N ASN A 22 -7.75 -10.80 5.64
CA ASN A 22 -7.23 -12.01 6.28
C ASN A 22 -5.77 -11.84 6.75
N VAL A 23 -5.46 -10.68 7.33
CA VAL A 23 -4.14 -10.36 7.90
C VAL A 23 -3.85 -11.38 9.01
N PRO A 24 -2.69 -12.08 8.98
CA PRO A 24 -2.34 -13.09 9.97
C PRO A 24 -2.37 -12.54 11.39
N TYR A 25 -2.78 -13.39 12.32
CA TYR A 25 -2.69 -13.10 13.74
C TYR A 25 -1.22 -12.84 14.13
N GLY A 26 -0.98 -11.76 14.88
CA GLY A 26 0.37 -11.33 15.27
C GLY A 26 0.90 -10.13 14.48
N ILE A 27 0.19 -9.66 13.45
CA ILE A 27 0.46 -8.39 12.77
C ILE A 27 -0.60 -7.39 13.23
N SER A 28 -0.16 -6.35 13.97
CA SER A 28 -1.05 -5.23 14.30
C SER A 28 -1.48 -4.50 13.02
N ARG A 29 -2.71 -3.99 13.02
CA ARG A 29 -3.20 -3.17 11.91
C ARG A 29 -2.33 -1.92 11.74
N GLU A 30 -1.96 -1.29 12.85
CA GLU A 30 -1.16 -0.08 12.87
C GLU A 30 0.22 -0.32 12.24
N ASP A 31 0.94 -1.36 12.69
CA ASP A 31 2.26 -1.71 12.14
C ASP A 31 2.19 -2.02 10.63
N HIS A 32 1.13 -2.71 10.21
CA HIS A 32 0.91 -3.07 8.82
C HIS A 32 0.59 -1.85 7.94
N ASP A 33 -0.24 -0.94 8.44
CA ASP A 33 -0.59 0.30 7.76
C ASP A 33 0.62 1.22 7.62
N GLU A 34 1.47 1.32 8.65
CA GLU A 34 2.72 2.08 8.60
C GLU A 34 3.70 1.48 7.58
N GLY A 35 3.88 0.16 7.60
CA GLY A 35 4.74 -0.53 6.63
C GLY A 35 4.30 -0.32 5.18
N LEU A 36 2.99 -0.37 4.91
CA LEU A 36 2.44 -0.12 3.56
C LEU A 36 2.62 1.32 3.10
N LYS A 37 2.47 2.30 4.00
CA LYS A 37 2.74 3.71 3.68
C LYS A 37 4.20 3.91 3.30
N SER A 38 5.13 3.42 4.12
CA SER A 38 6.56 3.51 3.82
C SER A 38 6.94 2.79 2.52
N ALA A 39 6.29 1.66 2.20
CA ALA A 39 6.52 0.98 0.92
C ALA A 39 6.09 1.84 -0.29
N LEU A 40 4.92 2.49 -0.21
CA LEU A 40 4.45 3.39 -1.27
C LEU A 40 5.30 4.65 -1.41
N GLU A 41 5.77 5.22 -0.30
CA GLU A 41 6.69 6.35 -0.29
C GLU A 41 8.04 5.98 -0.94
N ASN A 42 8.60 4.83 -0.60
CA ASN A 42 9.83 4.34 -1.24
C ASN A 42 9.65 4.05 -2.73
N LEU A 43 8.49 3.51 -3.13
CA LEU A 43 8.17 3.30 -4.53
C LEU A 43 8.11 4.64 -5.29
N ALA A 44 7.49 5.67 -4.71
CA ALA A 44 7.46 7.01 -5.30
C ALA A 44 8.89 7.55 -5.48
N ASN A 45 9.72 7.49 -4.44
CA ASN A 45 11.11 7.95 -4.48
C ASN A 45 11.99 7.18 -5.49
N HIS A 46 11.66 5.92 -5.82
CA HIS A 46 12.41 5.13 -6.80
C HIS A 46 12.10 5.53 -8.25
N LEU A 47 10.93 6.13 -8.49
CA LEU A 47 10.45 6.50 -9.82
C LEU A 47 10.77 7.95 -10.21
N GLU A 48 11.23 8.77 -9.25
CA GLU A 48 11.71 10.15 -9.43
C GLU A 48 13.22 10.20 -9.73
#